data_AF-A0A1D8MSB0-F1
#
_entry.id   AF-A0A1D8MSB0-F1
#
_cell.length_a   1.000
_cell.length_b   1.000
_cell.length_c   1.000
_cell.angle_alpha   90.00
_cell.angle_beta   90.00
_cell.angle_gamma   90.00
#
_symmetry.space_group_name_H-M   'P 1'
#
loop_
_entity.id
_entity.type
_entity.pdbx_description
1 polymer ?
#
loop_
_entity_poly.entity_id
_entity_poly.type
_entity_poly.pdbx_seq_one_letter_code
_entity_poly.pdbx_strand_id
1 'polypeptide(L)' 'MPQETKMTKCVFCGENATKKNSAGQPVCKEHRENEPKEVACPECGMPMKIKEGRYGFFWGCEGYPQCEQTYQIEDVIDEE' A
#
# COMPACT_ATOMS: atom_id res chain seq x y z
N MET A 1 0.30 28.09 4.53
CA MET A 1 -0.15 26.75 4.98
C MET A 1 1.02 25.81 4.75
N PRO A 2 1.72 25.34 5.80
CA PRO A 2 2.82 24.39 5.61
C PRO A 2 2.20 23.13 5.01
N GLN A 3 2.64 22.78 3.80
CA GLN A 3 2.26 21.54 3.15
C GLN A 3 2.80 20.42 4.04
N GLU A 4 1.95 19.80 4.85
CA GLU A 4 2.31 18.59 5.59
C GLU A 4 2.74 17.58 4.55
N THR A 5 4.06 17.38 4.44
CA THR A 5 4.66 16.52 3.43
C THR A 5 4.18 15.11 3.71
N LYS A 6 3.10 14.66 3.02
CA LYS A 6 2.48 13.36 3.26
C LYS A 6 3.54 12.26 3.16
N MET A 7 3.93 11.74 4.31
CA MET A 7 4.99 10.75 4.44
C MET A 7 4.43 9.40 4.04
N THR A 8 5.00 8.77 3.02
CA THR A 8 4.60 7.41 2.61
C THR A 8 4.68 6.46 3.80
N LYS A 9 3.62 5.68 4.05
CA LYS A 9 3.55 4.72 5.14
C LYS A 9 4.00 3.31 4.72
N CYS A 10 4.47 2.54 5.69
CA CYS A 10 4.89 1.16 5.57
C CYS A 10 3.66 0.27 5.54
N VAL A 11 3.60 -0.62 4.56
CA VAL A 11 2.41 -1.44 4.29
C VAL A 11 2.20 -2.58 5.30
N PHE A 12 3.20 -2.85 6.14
CA PHE A 12 3.17 -3.90 7.15
C PHE A 12 2.78 -3.36 8.52
N CYS A 13 3.31 -2.21 8.93
CA CYS A 13 3.12 -1.67 10.28
C CYS A 13 2.53 -0.25 10.33
N GLY A 14 2.28 0.41 9.19
CA GLY A 14 1.74 1.77 9.15
C GLY A 14 2.71 2.88 9.56
N GLU A 15 3.94 2.54 9.97
CA GLU A 15 4.97 3.54 10.26
C GLU A 15 5.49 4.22 9.00
N ASN A 16 6.37 5.21 9.13
CA ASN A 16 6.91 5.90 7.96
C ASN A 16 7.79 4.96 7.12
N ALA A 17 7.40 4.74 5.86
CA ALA A 17 8.21 4.02 4.89
C ALA A 17 9.40 4.88 4.48
N THR A 18 10.58 4.29 4.55
CA THR A 18 11.84 4.95 4.16
C THR A 18 12.46 4.30 2.93
N LYS A 19 11.99 3.12 2.52
CA LYS A 19 12.53 2.32 1.41
C LYS A 19 11.41 1.59 0.67
N LYS A 20 11.74 0.99 -0.47
CA LYS A 20 10.89 0.02 -1.17
C LYS A 20 11.50 -1.38 -1.00
N ASN A 21 10.68 -2.42 -0.82
CA ASN A 21 11.15 -3.81 -0.86
C ASN A 21 11.40 -4.25 -2.32
N SER A 22 11.82 -5.49 -2.51
CA SER A 22 12.04 -6.08 -3.84
C SER A 22 10.79 -6.09 -4.72
N ALA A 23 9.60 -6.04 -4.13
CA ALA A 23 8.31 -5.95 -4.82
C ALA A 23 7.88 -4.50 -5.13
N GLY A 24 8.70 -3.50 -4.78
CA GLY A 24 8.40 -2.09 -5.01
C GLY A 24 7.43 -1.47 -3.99
N GLN A 25 7.04 -2.20 -2.94
CA GLN A 25 6.15 -1.71 -1.90
C GLN A 25 6.89 -0.82 -0.91
N PRO A 26 6.31 0.32 -0.49
CA PRO A 26 6.92 1.18 0.51
C PRO A 26 6.92 0.51 1.89
N VAL A 27 8.11 0.37 2.46
CA VAL A 27 8.36 -0.33 3.72
C VAL A 27 9.31 0.46 4.61
N CYS A 28 9.21 0.23 5.92
CA CYS A 28 10.15 0.76 6.89
C CYS A 28 11.49 0.00 6.82
N LYS A 29 12.46 0.39 7.64
CA LYS A 29 13.80 -0.22 7.66
C LYS A 29 13.74 -1.71 8.04
N GLU A 30 12.82 -2.09 8.93
CA GLU A 30 12.66 -3.45 9.44
C GLU A 30 12.00 -4.36 8.40
N HIS A 31 10.92 -3.89 7.76
CA HIS A 31 10.17 -4.66 6.76
C HIS A 31 10.77 -4.60 5.34
N ARG A 32 12.05 -4.24 5.20
CA ARG A 32 12.71 -4.09 3.89
C ARG A 32 12.83 -5.41 3.11
N GLU A 33 12.97 -6.51 3.84
CA GLU A 33 13.17 -7.87 3.34
C GLU A 33 11.87 -8.68 3.32
N ASN A 34 10.74 -8.09 3.74
CA ASN A 34 9.47 -8.77 3.70
C ASN A 34 9.03 -9.02 2.26
N GLU A 35 8.46 -10.20 2.07
CA GLU A 35 7.74 -10.61 0.87
C GLU A 35 6.59 -9.66 0.57
N PRO A 36 6.13 -9.56 -0.69
CA PRO A 36 5.03 -8.68 -1.02
C PRO A 36 3.79 -8.95 -0.16
N LYS A 37 3.24 -7.93 0.50
CA LYS A 37 1.96 -8.09 1.21
C LYS A 37 0.86 -8.31 0.17
N GLU A 38 0.25 -9.49 0.21
CA GLU A 38 -0.88 -9.86 -0.63
C GLU A 38 -2.16 -9.56 0.14
N VAL A 39 -2.87 -8.52 -0.28
CA VAL A 39 -4.16 -8.12 0.31
C VAL A 39 -5.26 -8.54 -0.65
N ALA A 40 -6.27 -9.27 -0.19
CA ALA A 40 -7.45 -9.53 -1.00
C ALA A 40 -8.38 -8.31 -1.02
N CYS A 41 -8.89 -7.94 -2.19
CA CYS A 41 -9.87 -6.89 -2.34
C CYS A 41 -11.18 -7.32 -1.67
N PRO A 42 -11.76 -6.54 -0.73
CA PRO A 42 -13.00 -6.95 -0.05
C PRO A 42 -14.22 -6.98 -0.99
N GLU A 43 -14.15 -6.26 -2.11
CA GLU A 43 -15.26 -6.15 -3.07
C GLU A 43 -15.31 -7.34 -4.05
N CYS A 44 -14.16 -7.90 -4.44
CA CYS A 44 -14.11 -8.97 -5.46
C CYS A 44 -13.27 -10.19 -5.07
N GLY A 45 -12.55 -10.16 -3.95
CA GLY A 45 -11.67 -11.21 -3.46
C GLY A 45 -10.34 -11.35 -4.21
N MET A 46 -10.10 -10.59 -5.28
CA MET A 46 -8.84 -10.65 -6.04
C MET A 46 -7.68 -9.98 -5.30
N PRO A 47 -6.43 -10.41 -5.52
CA PRO A 47 -5.27 -9.78 -4.90
C PRO A 47 -5.12 -8.32 -5.33
N MET A 48 -4.68 -7.50 -4.39
CA MET A 48 -4.39 -6.09 -4.59
C MET A 48 -2.88 -5.88 -4.63
N LYS A 49 -2.44 -4.98 -5.51
CA LYS A 49 -1.03 -4.60 -5.66
C LYS A 49 -0.86 -3.12 -5.39
N ILE A 50 0.31 -2.76 -4.88
CA ILE A 50 0.64 -1.36 -4.64
C ILE A 50 1.06 -0.69 -5.93
N LYS A 51 0.45 0.46 -6.20
CA LYS A 51 0.77 1.32 -7.34
C LYS A 51 1.16 2.71 -6.83
N GLU A 52 2.06 3.36 -7.57
CA GLU A 52 2.44 4.75 -7.30
C GLU A 52 1.56 5.71 -8.11
N GLY A 53 0.96 6.67 -7.42
CA GLY A 53 0.14 7.73 -8.00
C GLY A 53 0.67 9.11 -7.65
N ARG A 54 0.00 10.15 -8.17
CA ARG A 54 0.39 11.56 -7.96
C ARG A 54 0.45 11.98 -6.48
N TYR A 55 -0.36 11.34 -5.64
CA TYR A 55 -0.51 11.71 -4.23
C TYR A 55 0.15 10.73 -3.26
N GLY A 56 0.84 9.70 -3.76
CA GLY A 56 1.43 8.65 -2.95
C GLY A 56 1.13 7.26 -3.49
N PHE A 57 1.37 6.25 -2.64
CA PHE A 57 1.15 4.85 -2.98
C PHE A 57 -0.24 4.41 -2.53
N PHE A 58 -0.86 3.54 -3.32
CA PHE A 58 -2.21 3.03 -3.06
C PHE A 58 -2.32 1.56 -3.45
N TRP A 59 -3.24 0.83 -2.84
CA TRP A 59 -3.63 -0.51 -3.24
C TRP A 59 -4.57 -0.44 -4.43
N GLY A 60 -4.15 -0.97 -5.57
CA GLY A 60 -5.00 -1.15 -6.74
C GLY A 60 -5.36 -2.62 -6.90
N CYS A 61 -6.65 -2.89 -7.13
CA CYS A 61 -7.10 -4.24 -7.42
C CYS A 61 -6.42 -4.78 -8.70
N GLU A 62 -5.93 -6.02 -8.67
CA GLU A 62 -5.40 -6.69 -9.87
C GLU A 62 -6.53 -7.06 -10.86
N GLY A 63 -7.76 -7.12 -10.37
CA GLY A 63 -8.95 -7.42 -11.17
C GLY A 63 -9.38 -6.33 -12.16
N TYR A 64 -8.66 -5.22 -12.31
CA TYR A 64 -8.98 -4.20 -13.31
C TYR A 64 -8.90 -4.76 -14.74
N PRO A 65 -9.89 -4.53 -15.64
CA PRO A 65 -11.00 -3.57 -15.56
C PRO A 65 -12.30 -4.10 -14.91
N GLN A 66 -12.35 -5.36 -14.49
CA GLN A 66 -13.53 -5.95 -13.83
C GLN A 66 -13.78 -5.34 -12.43
N CYS A 67 -12.72 -4.92 -11.74
CA CYS A 67 -12.76 -4.27 -10.44
C CYS A 67 -11.83 -3.04 -10.43
N GLU A 68 -12.43 -1.85 -10.37
CA GLU A 68 -11.74 -0.55 -10.34
C GLU A 68 -11.48 -0.02 -8.92
N GLN A 69 -11.64 -0.88 -7.92
CA GLN A 69 -11.50 -0.51 -6.52
C GLN A 69 -10.05 -0.25 -6.16
N THR A 70 -9.84 0.85 -5.42
CA THR A 70 -8.53 1.25 -4.92
C THR A 70 -8.65 1.68 -3.47
N TYR A 71 -7.67 1.32 -2.66
CA TYR A 71 -7.62 1.65 -1.23
C TYR A 71 -6.32 2.39 -0.92
N GLN A 72 -6.37 3.30 0.05
CA GLN A 72 -5.16 3.93 0.55
C GLN A 72 -4.36 2.94 1.39
N ILE A 73 -3.04 3.10 1.51
CA ILE A 73 -2.22 2.18 2.29
C ILE A 73 -2.63 2.16 3.77
N GLU A 74 -3.10 3.30 4.29
CA GLU A 74 -3.53 3.48 5.68
C GLU A 74 -4.83 2.73 6.01
N ASP A 75 -5.73 2.56 5.04
CA ASP A 75 -7.04 1.92 5.21
C ASP A 75 -6.96 0.39 5.40
N VAL A 76 -5.84 -0.23 5.04
CA VAL A 76 -5.69 -1.71 5.00
C VAL A 76 -4.84 -2.25 6.16
N ILE A 77 -4.75 -1.47 7.23
CA ILE A 77 -4.21 -1.92 8.50
C ILE A 77 -5.44 -2.18 9.35
N ASP A 78 -5.94 -3.42 9.25
CA ASP A 78 -7.06 -3.90 10.07
C ASP A 78 -6.72 -3.61 11.54
N GLU A 79 -7.56 -2.80 12.19
CA GLU A 79 -7.46 -2.47 13.60
C GLU A 79 -7.64 -3.76 14.42
N GLU A 80 -6.56 -4.27 15.02
CA GLU A 80 -6.62 -5.01 16.29
C GLU A 80 -5.77 -4.32 17.36
#